data_AF-A0A378MYT1-F1
#
_entry.id   AF-A0A378MYT1-F1
#
_cell.length_a   1.000
_cell.length_b   1.000
_cell.length_c   1.000
_cell.angle_alpha   90.00
_cell.angle_beta   90.00
_cell.angle_gamma   90.00
#
_symmetry.space_group_name_H-M   'P 1'
#
loop_
_entity.id
_entity.type
_entity.pdbx_description
1 polymer ?
#
loop_
_entity_poly.entity_id
_entity_poly.type
_entity_poly.pdbx_seq_one_letter_code
_entity_poly.pdbx_strand_id
1 'polypeptide(L)'
;MNVVVATKPVLDTYISGRGFELLFNDLVGEKISAKAIIERFYQQETKVVAFVEKYIELMAISISNLITILDPDMIVFGGGLSNFDYIYQALPKALPKHLMRSAKVPVIKKAIHGDSGGTRGAAALFLK
;
A
#
# COMPACT_ATOMS: atom_id res chain seq x y z
N MET A 1 31.76 13.62 -13.00
CA MET A 1 31.08 12.38 -13.38
C MET A 1 29.84 12.29 -12.52
N ASN A 2 28.71 12.82 -13.01
CA ASN A 2 27.48 12.90 -12.20
C ASN A 2 26.77 11.55 -12.30
N VAL A 3 26.86 10.75 -11.24
CA VAL A 3 25.98 9.61 -11.05
C VAL A 3 24.66 10.16 -10.53
N VAL A 4 23.75 10.45 -11.45
CA VAL A 4 22.33 10.59 -11.12
C VAL A 4 21.82 9.18 -10.90
N VAL A 5 21.60 8.80 -9.65
CA VAL A 5 20.87 7.56 -9.33
C VAL A 5 19.40 7.82 -9.67
N ALA A 6 19.00 7.52 -10.89
CA ALA A 6 17.59 7.41 -11.25
C ALA A 6 17.03 6.15 -10.57
N THR A 7 16.56 6.30 -9.33
CA THR A 7 15.92 5.20 -8.60
C THR A 7 14.68 4.76 -9.38
N LYS A 8 14.68 3.53 -9.88
CA LYS A 8 13.43 2.85 -10.30
C LYS A 8 12.40 2.98 -9.15
N PRO A 9 11.11 3.22 -9.44
CA PRO A 9 10.13 3.48 -8.40
C PRO A 9 10.14 2.33 -7.38
N VAL A 10 10.51 2.66 -6.14
CA VAL A 10 10.49 1.74 -5.00
C VAL A 10 9.03 1.46 -4.65
N LEU A 11 8.75 0.35 -3.98
CA LEU A 11 7.40 -0.03 -3.57
C LEU A 11 6.63 1.11 -2.87
N ASP A 12 7.33 1.92 -2.06
CA ASP A 12 6.80 3.12 -1.41
C ASP A 12 6.21 4.14 -2.42
N THR A 13 6.84 4.29 -3.58
CA THR A 13 6.37 5.16 -4.67
C THR A 13 5.00 4.74 -5.18
N TYR A 14 4.65 3.44 -5.18
CA TYR A 14 3.35 2.93 -5.63
C TYR A 14 2.31 2.77 -4.50
N ILE A 15 2.76 2.56 -3.26
CA ILE A 15 1.87 2.44 -2.08
C ILE A 15 1.52 3.82 -1.47
N SER A 16 2.22 4.87 -1.86
CA SER A 16 1.87 6.25 -1.48
C SER A 16 0.60 6.76 -2.18
N GLY A 17 -0.09 7.73 -1.57
CA GLY A 17 -1.25 8.38 -2.20
C GLY A 17 -0.94 9.02 -3.56
N ARG A 18 0.27 9.57 -3.72
CA ARG A 18 0.76 10.09 -5.01
C ARG A 18 1.00 8.96 -6.02
N GLY A 19 1.52 7.82 -5.56
CA GLY A 19 1.65 6.59 -6.36
C GLY A 19 0.34 6.09 -6.93
N PHE A 20 -0.69 6.11 -6.09
CA PHE A 20 -2.05 5.72 -6.47
C PHE A 20 -2.62 6.62 -7.57
N GLU A 21 -2.44 7.94 -7.46
CA GLU A 21 -2.83 8.91 -8.50
C GLU A 21 -2.06 8.72 -9.80
N LEU A 22 -0.74 8.53 -9.72
CA LEU A 22 0.11 8.30 -10.89
C LEU A 22 -0.25 7.00 -11.59
N LEU A 23 -0.44 5.91 -10.84
CA LEU A 23 -0.82 4.63 -11.41
C LEU A 23 -2.21 4.69 -12.05
N PHE A 24 -3.14 5.44 -11.46
CA PHE A 24 -4.46 5.66 -12.07
C PHE A 24 -4.35 6.43 -13.38
N ASN A 25 -3.56 7.49 -13.42
CA ASN A 25 -3.29 8.22 -14.65
C ASN A 25 -2.61 7.34 -15.72
N ASP A 26 -1.67 6.48 -15.33
CA ASP A 26 -0.95 5.63 -16.28
C ASP A 26 -1.82 4.47 -16.83
N LEU A 27 -2.70 3.89 -16.00
CA LEU A 27 -3.55 2.76 -16.39
C LEU A 27 -4.90 3.17 -16.99
N VAL A 28 -5.47 4.29 -16.55
CA VAL A 28 -6.82 4.75 -16.93
C VAL A 28 -6.77 5.98 -17.83
N GLY A 29 -5.67 6.74 -17.82
CA GLY A 29 -5.49 7.96 -18.62
C GLY A 29 -6.11 9.21 -18.00
N GLU A 30 -6.56 9.14 -16.75
CA GLU A 30 -7.22 10.24 -16.06
C GLU A 30 -6.38 10.76 -14.89
N LYS A 31 -6.15 12.08 -14.85
CA LYS A 31 -5.41 12.72 -13.78
C LYS A 31 -6.36 13.32 -12.74
N ILE A 32 -6.72 12.52 -11.75
CA ILE A 32 -7.58 12.92 -10.63
C ILE A 32 -6.93 12.58 -9.29
N SER A 33 -7.41 13.21 -8.21
CA SER A 33 -6.86 13.00 -6.87
C SER A 33 -7.24 11.62 -6.32
N ALA A 34 -6.44 11.10 -5.39
CA ALA A 34 -6.71 9.82 -4.72
C ALA A 34 -8.10 9.81 -4.06
N LYS A 35 -8.52 10.94 -3.50
CA LYS A 35 -9.86 11.11 -2.91
C LYS A 35 -10.96 10.94 -3.96
N ALA A 36 -10.82 11.55 -5.13
CA ALA A 36 -11.79 11.44 -6.22
C ALA A 36 -11.87 10.00 -6.76
N ILE A 37 -10.73 9.30 -6.86
CA ILE A 37 -10.68 7.89 -7.25
C ILE A 37 -11.45 7.04 -6.23
N ILE A 38 -11.22 7.26 -4.93
CA ILE A 38 -11.91 6.53 -3.85
C ILE A 38 -13.43 6.82 -3.87
N GLU A 39 -13.84 8.07 -4.09
CA GLU A 39 -15.26 8.43 -4.22
C GLU A 39 -15.91 7.71 -5.40
N ARG A 40 -15.27 7.71 -6.58
CA ARG A 40 -15.76 7.00 -7.78
C ARG A 40 -15.76 5.48 -7.61
N PHE A 41 -14.83 4.93 -6.84
CA PHE A 41 -14.83 3.52 -6.46
C PHE A 41 -16.10 3.17 -5.67
N TYR A 42 -16.49 4.00 -4.68
CA TYR A 42 -17.72 3.78 -3.92
C TYR A 42 -19.00 4.02 -4.75
N GLN A 43 -18.92 4.81 -5.82
CA GLN A 43 -19.98 4.93 -6.83
C GLN A 43 -20.05 3.73 -7.78
N GLN A 44 -19.19 2.72 -7.61
CA GLN A 44 -19.13 1.50 -8.43
C GLN A 44 -18.83 1.75 -9.92
N GLU A 45 -18.06 2.80 -10.22
CA GLU A 45 -17.65 3.06 -11.59
C GLU A 45 -16.74 1.93 -12.10
N THR A 46 -17.17 1.21 -13.16
CA THR A 46 -16.55 -0.03 -13.63
C THR A 46 -15.04 0.09 -13.85
N LYS A 47 -14.58 1.19 -14.47
CA LYS A 47 -13.16 1.42 -14.74
C LYS A 47 -12.35 1.58 -13.45
N VAL A 48 -12.91 2.26 -12.47
CA VAL A 48 -12.25 2.55 -11.19
C VAL A 48 -12.21 1.29 -10.32
N VAL A 49 -13.29 0.51 -10.30
CA VAL A 49 -13.32 -0.79 -9.62
C VAL A 49 -12.24 -1.71 -10.19
N ALA A 50 -12.17 -1.85 -11.52
CA ALA A 50 -11.15 -2.67 -12.17
C ALA A 50 -9.72 -2.18 -11.89
N PHE A 51 -9.51 -0.87 -11.80
CA PHE A 51 -8.22 -0.30 -11.38
C PHE A 51 -7.88 -0.67 -9.93
N VAL A 52 -8.83 -0.50 -9.01
CA VAL A 52 -8.60 -0.80 -7.59
C VAL A 52 -8.32 -2.28 -7.37
N GLU A 53 -9.00 -3.18 -8.07
CA GLU A 53 -8.73 -4.62 -8.00
C GLU A 53 -7.29 -4.95 -8.43
N LYS A 54 -6.85 -4.40 -9.57
CA LYS A 54 -5.45 -4.54 -10.03
C LYS A 54 -4.46 -3.93 -9.03
N TYR A 55 -4.80 -2.79 -8.46
CA TYR A 55 -3.97 -2.13 -7.46
C TYR A 55 -3.78 -3.01 -6.21
N ILE A 56 -4.86 -3.62 -5.71
CA ILE A 56 -4.79 -4.56 -4.58
C ILE A 56 -3.94 -5.78 -4.92
N GLU A 57 -4.05 -6.31 -6.13
CA GLU A 57 -3.23 -7.44 -6.58
C GLU A 57 -1.74 -7.09 -6.63
N LEU A 58 -1.38 -5.93 -7.20
CA LEU A 58 -0.01 -5.42 -7.20
C LEU A 58 0.54 -5.23 -5.78
N MET A 59 -0.29 -4.70 -4.88
CA MET A 59 0.04 -4.52 -3.47
C MET A 59 0.27 -5.87 -2.79
N ALA A 60 -0.58 -6.87 -3.05
CA ALA A 60 -0.47 -8.21 -2.48
C ALA A 60 0.83 -8.90 -2.92
N ILE A 61 1.18 -8.86 -4.22
CA ILE A 61 2.43 -9.42 -4.75
C ILE A 61 3.65 -8.76 -4.09
N SER A 62 3.59 -7.44 -3.93
CA SER A 62 4.73 -6.70 -3.40
C SER A 62 4.93 -6.95 -1.90
N ILE A 63 3.84 -7.02 -1.15
CA ILE A 63 3.87 -7.27 0.30
C ILE A 63 4.16 -8.75 0.59
N SER A 64 3.68 -9.69 -0.22
CA SER A 64 3.94 -11.11 0.02
C SER A 64 5.44 -11.43 -0.02
N ASN A 65 6.20 -10.75 -0.87
CA ASN A 65 7.66 -10.84 -0.89
C ASN A 65 8.27 -10.33 0.43
N LEU A 66 7.77 -9.21 0.96
CA LEU A 66 8.23 -8.68 2.25
C LEU A 66 7.88 -9.62 3.41
N ILE A 67 6.67 -10.18 3.41
CA ILE A 67 6.24 -11.17 4.42
C ILE A 67 7.14 -12.39 4.38
N THR A 68 7.45 -12.89 3.18
CA THR A 68 8.29 -14.08 3.01
C THR A 68 9.71 -13.87 3.53
N ILE A 69 10.24 -12.64 3.43
CA ILE A 69 11.60 -12.31 3.87
C ILE A 69 11.65 -11.99 5.37
N LEU A 70 10.67 -11.25 5.88
CA LEU A 70 10.70 -10.68 7.24
C LEU A 70 9.88 -11.47 8.26
N ASP A 71 8.95 -12.30 7.82
CA ASP A 71 7.95 -13.04 8.62
C ASP A 71 7.34 -12.19 9.76
N PRO A 72 6.75 -11.01 9.45
CA PRO A 72 6.25 -10.12 10.50
C PRO A 72 4.94 -10.64 11.07
N ASP A 73 4.72 -10.49 12.38
CA ASP A 73 3.42 -10.78 13.00
C ASP A 73 2.33 -9.74 12.61
N MET A 74 2.73 -8.49 12.30
CA MET A 74 1.81 -7.38 12.00
C MET A 74 2.40 -6.41 10.97
N ILE A 75 1.55 -5.97 10.05
CA ILE A 75 1.85 -4.89 9.09
C ILE A 75 0.92 -3.71 9.39
N VAL A 76 1.51 -2.52 9.53
CA VAL A 76 0.78 -1.29 9.80
C VAL A 76 0.95 -0.33 8.62
N PHE A 77 -0.15 0.07 7.99
CA PHE A 77 -0.12 1.06 6.91
C PHE A 77 -0.29 2.48 7.46
N GLY A 78 0.68 3.35 7.16
CA GLY A 78 0.62 4.79 7.40
C GLY A 78 0.36 5.60 6.13
N GLY A 79 0.13 6.91 6.28
CA GLY A 79 -0.01 7.86 5.17
C GLY A 79 -1.45 8.06 4.67
N GLY A 80 -1.63 8.98 3.72
CA GLY A 80 -2.97 9.43 3.27
C GLY A 80 -3.85 8.33 2.65
N LEU A 81 -3.24 7.32 2.03
CA LEU A 81 -3.95 6.19 1.41
C LEU A 81 -4.42 5.15 2.44
N SER A 82 -3.88 5.15 3.67
CA SER A 82 -4.32 4.27 4.76
C SER A 82 -5.77 4.51 5.20
N ASN A 83 -6.39 5.61 4.76
CA ASN A 83 -7.80 5.92 4.97
C ASN A 83 -8.75 5.14 4.04
N PHE A 84 -8.23 4.42 3.05
CA PHE A 84 -9.06 3.63 2.16
C PHE A 84 -9.38 2.27 2.79
N ASP A 85 -10.52 2.19 3.48
CA ASP A 85 -10.90 1.03 4.29
C ASP A 85 -11.02 -0.29 3.50
N TYR A 86 -11.31 -0.21 2.20
CA TYR A 86 -11.39 -1.36 1.31
C TYR A 86 -10.07 -2.16 1.25
N ILE A 87 -8.92 -1.50 1.39
CA ILE A 87 -7.60 -2.16 1.38
C ILE A 87 -7.55 -3.23 2.47
N TYR A 88 -8.00 -2.93 3.69
CA TYR A 88 -7.96 -3.86 4.82
C TYR A 88 -8.92 -5.05 4.65
N GLN A 89 -9.90 -4.95 3.76
CA GLN A 89 -10.82 -6.03 3.45
C GLN A 89 -10.33 -6.89 2.27
N ALA A 90 -9.78 -6.25 1.24
CA ALA A 90 -9.39 -6.90 0.00
C ALA A 90 -7.98 -7.52 0.07
N LEU A 91 -7.04 -6.84 0.73
CA LEU A 91 -5.64 -7.27 0.78
C LEU A 91 -5.44 -8.61 1.51
N PRO A 92 -6.03 -8.88 2.69
CA PRO A 92 -5.91 -10.19 3.35
C PRO A 92 -6.48 -11.34 2.52
N LYS A 93 -7.42 -11.07 1.61
CA LYS A 93 -7.99 -12.06 0.69
C LYS A 93 -7.09 -12.31 -0.52
N ALA A 94 -6.34 -11.30 -0.96
CA ALA A 94 -5.41 -11.39 -2.08
C ALA A 94 -4.07 -12.04 -1.68
N LEU A 95 -3.59 -11.79 -0.46
CA LEU A 95 -2.28 -12.26 0.03
C LEU A 95 -2.05 -13.78 -0.05
N PRO A 96 -2.99 -14.67 0.34
CA PRO A 96 -2.77 -16.12 0.34
C PRO A 96 -2.35 -16.70 -1.02
N LYS A 97 -2.72 -16.03 -2.13
CA LYS A 97 -2.35 -16.45 -3.49
C LYS A 97 -0.85 -16.27 -3.79
N HIS A 98 -0.21 -15.35 -3.08
CA HIS A 98 1.18 -14.94 -3.33
C HIS A 98 2.13 -15.30 -2.19
N LEU A 99 1.62 -15.90 -1.11
CA LEU A 99 2.41 -16.37 0.02
C LEU A 99 2.87 -17.82 -0.18
N MET A 100 4.01 -18.17 0.41
CA MET A 100 4.42 -19.57 0.50
C MET A 100 3.43 -20.35 1.35
N ARG A 101 3.27 -21.65 1.08
CA ARG A 101 2.27 -22.52 1.72
C ARG A 101 2.36 -22.59 3.25
N SER A 102 3.53 -22.26 3.82
CA SER A 102 3.81 -22.22 5.25
C SER A 102 3.68 -20.83 5.88
N ALA A 103 3.62 -19.77 5.07
CA ALA A 103 3.58 -18.39 5.56
C ALA A 103 2.16 -18.02 6.01
N LYS A 104 2.06 -17.38 7.17
CA LYS A 104 0.79 -16.89 7.70
C LYS A 104 0.51 -15.49 7.15
N VAL A 105 -0.77 -15.17 6.98
CA VAL A 105 -1.16 -13.80 6.67
C VAL A 105 -1.00 -12.97 7.95
N PRO A 106 -0.15 -11.93 7.95
CA PRO A 106 0.04 -11.08 9.12
C PRO A 106 -1.21 -10.26 9.41
N VAL A 107 -1.33 -9.79 10.65
CA VAL A 107 -2.41 -8.86 11.00
C VAL A 107 -2.16 -7.53 10.32
N ILE A 108 -3.12 -7.08 9.49
CA ILE A 108 -3.02 -5.81 8.77
C ILE A 108 -3.84 -4.75 9.51
N LYS A 109 -3.19 -3.66 9.94
CA LYS A 109 -3.85 -2.56 10.65
C LYS A 109 -3.56 -1.21 10.04
N LYS A 110 -4.50 -0.29 10.24
CA LYS A 110 -4.31 1.13 9.98
C LYS A 110 -3.44 1.74 11.06
N ALA A 111 -2.50 2.60 10.69
CA ALA A 111 -1.75 3.40 11.65
C ALA A 111 -2.71 4.36 12.37
N ILE A 112 -2.84 4.20 13.69
CA ILE A 112 -3.67 5.07 14.53
C ILE A 112 -2.96 6.42 14.78
N HIS A 113 -1.63 6.47 14.65
CA HIS A 113 -0.78 7.62 15.02
C HIS A 113 -0.01 8.19 13.81
N GLY A 114 -0.71 8.47 12.71
CA GLY A 114 -0.13 8.86 11.42
C GLY A 114 0.80 10.07 11.44
N ASP A 115 0.70 10.96 12.43
CA ASP A 115 1.50 12.19 12.53
C ASP A 115 2.62 12.15 13.59
N SER A 116 2.73 11.06 14.36
CA SER A 116 3.70 10.93 15.47
C SER A 116 4.46 9.60 15.49
N GLY A 117 4.37 8.80 14.42
CA GLY A 117 5.12 7.55 14.28
C GLY A 117 6.65 7.77 14.27
N GLY A 118 7.13 8.85 13.65
CA GLY A 118 8.56 9.17 13.58
C GLY A 118 9.18 9.53 14.94
N THR A 119 8.47 10.30 15.76
CA THR A 119 8.95 10.72 17.09
C THR A 119 8.92 9.56 18.09
N ARG A 120 7.94 8.66 17.99
CA ARG A 120 7.89 7.45 18.83
C ARG A 120 8.90 6.38 18.40
N GLY A 121 9.17 6.22 17.10
CA GLY A 121 10.22 5.33 16.61
C GLY A 121 11.61 5.77 17.09
N ALA A 122 11.88 7.07 17.09
CA ALA A 122 13.12 7.63 17.64
C ALA A 122 13.20 7.48 19.18
N ALA A 123 12.08 7.62 19.89
CA ALA A 123 12.04 7.40 21.35
C ALA A 123 12.20 5.92 21.72
N ALA A 124 11.69 4.99 20.90
CA ALA A 124 11.83 3.55 21.10
C ALA A 124 13.28 3.06 20.89
N LEU A 125 14.13 3.83 20.20
CA LEU A 125 15.57 3.55 20.10
C LEU A 125 16.29 3.69 21.46
N PHE A 126 15.69 4.39 22.42
CA PHE A 126 16.23 4.60 23.77
C PHE A 126 15.53 3.78 24.86
N LEU A 127 14.53 2.95 24.51
CA LEU A 127 13.92 2.03 25.46
C LEU A 127 14.73 0.73 25.48
N LYS A 128 15.46 0.56 26.58
CA LYS A 128 16.41 -0.52 26.86
C LYS A 128 15.69 -1.75 27.43
#